data_AF-A0A4Y2EL16-F1
#
_entry.id   AF-A0A4Y2EL16-F1
#
_cell.length_a   1.000
_cell.length_b   1.000
_cell.length_c   1.000
_cell.angle_alpha   90.00
_cell.angle_beta   90.00
_cell.angle_gamma   90.00
#
_symmetry.space_group_name_H-M   'P 1'
#
loop_
_entity.id
_entity.type
_entity.pdbx_description
1 polymer ?
#
loop_
_entity_poly.entity_id
_entity_poly.type
_entity_poly.pdbx_seq_one_letter_code
_entity_poly.pdbx_strand_id
1 'polypeptide(L)'
;ELQVNLRSREVIQEGVEEELEKVKKELKDSQKELKHKEDHLHLEIDKAKHDKEALRKEIDTQKNRATVAETQLSQISRQSGASVDQARKIHELELEKEEAERKARAAEEALEKKIQRLRDTQEKLNTTNAVKEDMARTKRLLESQKADLEKEVEEQRSLLVKAEAKAAELRSQVDKTDRDLSSL
;
A
#
# COMPACT_ATOMS: atom_id res chain seq x y z
N GLU A 1 45.20 10.38 -24.41
CA GLU A 1 44.31 9.23 -24.16
C GLU A 1 43.74 9.18 -22.74
N LEU A 2 44.56 9.17 -21.67
CA LEU A 2 44.09 9.20 -20.27
C LEU A 2 43.09 10.32 -19.92
N GLN A 3 43.34 11.55 -20.37
CA GLN A 3 42.48 12.71 -20.12
C GLN A 3 41.13 12.64 -20.86
N VAL A 4 41.10 11.96 -22.01
CA VAL A 4 39.88 11.70 -22.80
C VAL A 4 39.06 10.60 -22.14
N ASN A 5 39.72 9.56 -21.62
CA ASN A 5 39.06 8.50 -20.84
C ASN A 5 38.44 9.01 -19.54
N LEU A 6 39.09 9.97 -18.85
CA LEU A 6 38.54 10.59 -17.64
C LEU A 6 37.28 11.41 -17.94
N ARG A 7 37.33 12.29 -18.95
CA ARG A 7 36.14 13.07 -19.34
C ARG A 7 34.98 12.21 -19.82
N SER A 8 35.24 11.17 -20.62
CA SER A 8 34.18 10.24 -21.03
C SER A 8 33.57 9.51 -19.83
N ARG A 9 34.36 9.22 -18.77
CA ARG A 9 33.89 8.55 -17.56
C ARG A 9 33.11 9.51 -16.64
N GLU A 10 33.53 10.77 -16.52
CA GLU A 10 32.80 11.82 -15.80
C GLU A 10 31.41 12.06 -16.40
N VAL A 11 31.29 12.13 -17.74
CA VAL A 11 30.00 12.30 -18.43
C VAL A 11 29.07 11.10 -18.20
N ILE A 12 29.61 9.86 -18.19
CA ILE A 12 28.83 8.66 -17.86
C ILE A 12 28.35 8.72 -16.40
N GLN A 13 29.19 9.21 -15.50
CA GLN A 13 28.87 9.29 -14.08
C GLN A 13 27.80 10.35 -13.78
N GLU A 14 27.86 11.52 -14.41
CA GLU A 14 26.81 12.55 -14.33
C GLU A 14 25.46 12.03 -14.84
N GLY A 15 25.46 11.29 -15.97
CA GLY A 15 24.23 10.68 -16.49
C GLY A 15 23.62 9.62 -15.56
N VAL A 16 24.46 8.81 -14.90
CA VAL A 16 24.01 7.83 -13.89
C VAL A 16 23.48 8.53 -12.64
N GLU A 17 24.10 9.61 -12.19
CA GLU A 17 23.63 10.40 -11.04
C GLU A 17 22.26 11.03 -11.31
N GLU A 18 22.03 11.58 -12.50
CA GLU A 18 20.73 12.14 -12.90
C GLU A 18 19.62 11.07 -12.93
N GLU A 19 19.89 9.90 -13.52
CA GLU A 19 18.91 8.80 -13.53
C GLU A 19 18.63 8.28 -12.11
N LEU A 20 19.65 8.18 -11.26
CA LEU A 20 19.51 7.72 -9.89
C LEU A 20 18.67 8.70 -9.06
N GLU A 21 18.86 10.00 -9.25
CA GLU A 21 18.05 11.02 -8.59
C GLU A 21 16.60 11.04 -9.08
N LYS A 22 16.38 10.81 -10.38
CA LYS A 22 15.04 10.60 -10.95
C LYS A 22 14.34 9.39 -10.33
N VAL A 23 15.01 8.24 -10.28
CA VAL A 23 14.47 7.00 -9.69
C VAL A 23 14.16 7.18 -8.20
N LYS A 24 15.01 7.87 -7.44
CA LYS A 24 14.72 8.18 -6.02
C LYS A 24 13.45 9.03 -5.86
N LYS A 25 13.26 10.02 -6.73
CA LYS A 25 12.08 10.88 -6.69
C LYS A 25 10.81 10.07 -6.99
N GLU A 26 10.84 9.27 -8.05
CA GLU A 26 9.73 8.38 -8.43
C GLU A 26 9.41 7.36 -7.33
N LEU A 27 10.44 6.79 -6.68
CA LEU A 27 10.30 5.89 -5.54
C LEU A 27 9.62 6.59 -4.34
N LYS A 28 10.03 7.82 -4.03
CA LYS A 28 9.47 8.62 -2.93
C LYS A 28 8.01 8.97 -3.18
N ASP A 29 7.66 9.33 -4.41
CA ASP A 29 6.28 9.66 -4.77
C ASP A 29 5.40 8.39 -4.75
N SER A 30 5.90 7.27 -5.28
CA SER A 30 5.23 5.96 -5.18
C SER A 30 5.00 5.52 -3.73
N GLN A 31 5.97 5.76 -2.83
CA GLN A 31 5.81 5.47 -1.40
C GLN A 31 4.71 6.30 -0.74
N LYS A 32 4.58 7.58 -1.09
CA LYS A 32 3.49 8.42 -0.59
C LYS A 32 2.14 7.93 -1.09
N GLU A 33 2.03 7.61 -2.38
CA GLU A 33 0.80 7.08 -2.96
C GLU A 33 0.35 5.77 -2.30
N LEU A 34 1.29 4.84 -2.08
CA LEU A 34 0.98 3.60 -1.37
C LEU A 34 0.53 3.84 0.06
N LYS A 35 1.18 4.76 0.78
CA LYS A 35 0.75 5.12 2.13
C LYS A 35 -0.67 5.71 2.13
N HIS A 36 -0.98 6.60 1.19
CA HIS A 36 -2.34 7.13 1.05
C HIS A 36 -3.36 6.04 0.72
N LYS A 37 -3.01 5.06 -0.13
CA LYS A 37 -3.87 3.91 -0.42
C LYS A 37 -4.09 3.02 0.82
N GLU A 38 -3.03 2.75 1.59
CA GLU A 38 -3.09 1.99 2.85
C GLU A 38 -4.00 2.68 3.88
N ASP A 39 -3.80 3.97 4.12
CA ASP A 39 -4.64 4.77 5.03
C ASP A 39 -6.12 4.77 4.58
N HIS A 40 -6.35 4.88 3.27
CA HIS A 40 -7.70 4.81 2.71
C HIS A 40 -8.36 3.44 2.91
N LEU A 41 -7.63 2.35 2.65
CA LEU A 41 -8.13 0.98 2.85
C LEU A 41 -8.45 0.70 4.33
N HIS A 42 -7.64 1.23 5.26
CA HIS A 42 -7.95 1.15 6.69
C HIS A 42 -9.29 1.83 7.04
N LEU A 43 -9.51 3.05 6.53
CA LEU A 43 -10.78 3.76 6.72
C LEU A 43 -11.97 3.01 6.12
N GLU A 44 -11.81 2.41 4.94
CA GLU A 44 -12.84 1.57 4.32
C GLU A 44 -13.17 0.34 5.16
N ILE A 45 -12.15 -0.34 5.70
CA ILE A 45 -12.33 -1.51 6.58
C ILE A 45 -13.09 -1.12 7.84
N ASP A 46 -12.73 -0.01 8.48
CA ASP A 46 -13.39 0.41 9.72
C ASP A 46 -14.84 0.82 9.49
N LYS A 47 -15.10 1.55 8.40
CA LYS A 47 -16.48 1.85 7.98
C LYS A 47 -17.27 0.57 7.68
N ALA A 48 -16.68 -0.39 7.00
CA ALA A 48 -17.32 -1.66 6.68
C ALA A 48 -17.62 -2.49 7.94
N LYS A 49 -16.73 -2.48 8.95
CA LYS A 49 -16.98 -3.12 10.25
C LYS A 49 -18.16 -2.48 10.98
N HIS A 50 -18.25 -1.15 10.98
CA HIS A 50 -19.36 -0.44 11.59
C HIS A 50 -20.69 -0.75 10.90
N ASP A 51 -20.73 -0.70 9.56
CA ASP A 51 -21.92 -1.04 8.78
C ASP A 51 -22.35 -2.51 9.00
N LYS A 52 -21.39 -3.43 9.07
CA LYS A 52 -21.63 -4.85 9.34
C LYS A 52 -22.30 -5.04 10.70
N GLU A 53 -21.83 -4.33 11.73
CA GLU A 53 -22.42 -4.39 13.07
C GLU A 53 -23.82 -3.79 13.12
N ALA A 54 -24.05 -2.69 12.41
CA ALA A 54 -25.38 -2.09 12.29
C ALA A 54 -26.39 -3.08 11.63
N LEU A 55 -25.99 -3.75 10.55
CA LEU A 55 -26.82 -4.75 9.89
C LEU A 55 -27.12 -5.96 10.78
N ARG A 56 -26.16 -6.41 11.59
CA ARG A 56 -26.39 -7.48 12.58
C ARG A 56 -27.47 -7.09 13.59
N LYS A 57 -27.38 -5.89 14.17
CA LYS A 57 -28.39 -5.37 15.11
C LYS A 57 -29.77 -5.23 14.47
N GLU A 58 -29.83 -4.84 13.20
CA GLU A 58 -31.08 -4.75 12.46
C GLU A 58 -31.71 -6.14 12.27
N ILE A 59 -30.92 -7.14 11.89
CA ILE A 59 -31.37 -8.54 11.77
C ILE A 59 -31.96 -9.03 13.09
N ASP A 60 -31.25 -8.82 14.21
CA ASP A 60 -31.71 -9.23 15.53
C ASP A 60 -33.02 -8.53 15.92
N THR A 61 -33.14 -7.24 15.60
CA THR A 61 -34.36 -6.46 15.86
C THR A 61 -35.55 -7.01 15.07
N GLN A 62 -35.36 -7.33 13.79
CA GLN A 62 -36.44 -7.88 12.96
C GLN A 62 -36.81 -9.31 13.37
N LYS A 63 -35.84 -10.15 13.73
CA LYS A 63 -36.10 -11.49 14.27
C LYS A 63 -36.92 -11.43 15.57
N ASN A 64 -36.57 -10.51 16.47
CA ASN A 64 -37.33 -10.29 17.70
C ASN A 64 -38.77 -9.84 17.41
N ARG A 65 -38.98 -8.91 16.46
CA ARG A 65 -40.33 -8.50 16.04
C ARG A 65 -41.15 -9.67 15.48
N ALA A 66 -40.56 -10.47 14.59
CA ALA A 66 -41.22 -11.66 14.05
C ALA A 66 -41.60 -12.65 15.17
N THR A 67 -40.72 -12.86 16.14
CA THR A 67 -40.94 -13.76 17.29
C THR A 67 -42.08 -13.25 18.19
N VAL A 68 -42.13 -11.93 18.44
CA VAL A 68 -43.21 -11.31 19.21
C VAL A 68 -44.55 -11.45 18.50
N ALA A 69 -44.61 -11.15 17.19
CA ALA A 69 -45.82 -11.31 16.39
C ALA A 69 -46.30 -12.78 16.40
N GLU A 70 -45.39 -13.74 16.24
CA GLU A 70 -45.69 -15.17 16.28
C GLU A 70 -46.20 -15.63 17.66
N THR A 71 -45.65 -15.07 18.75
CA THR A 71 -46.12 -15.34 20.11
C THR A 71 -47.53 -14.79 20.32
N GLN A 72 -47.81 -13.57 19.83
CA GLN A 72 -49.14 -12.96 19.91
C GLN A 72 -50.16 -13.75 19.09
N LEU A 73 -49.82 -14.17 17.87
CA LEU A 73 -50.64 -15.07 17.06
C LEU A 73 -50.96 -16.37 17.80
N SER A 74 -49.95 -16.98 18.42
CA SER A 74 -50.12 -18.22 19.20
C SER A 74 -51.05 -18.03 20.41
N GLN A 75 -50.99 -16.88 21.08
CA GLN A 75 -51.87 -16.56 22.20
C GLN A 75 -53.32 -16.33 21.75
N ILE A 76 -53.51 -15.56 20.68
CA ILE A 76 -54.82 -15.29 20.09
C ILE A 76 -55.47 -16.60 19.65
N SER A 77 -54.71 -17.49 18.99
CA SER A 77 -55.20 -18.80 18.56
C SER A 77 -55.65 -19.71 19.72
N ARG A 78 -55.13 -19.50 20.93
CA ARG A 78 -55.51 -20.28 22.14
C ARG A 78 -56.71 -19.67 22.86
N GLN A 79 -57.00 -18.39 22.67
CA GLN A 79 -58.17 -17.71 23.23
C GLN A 79 -59.39 -18.02 22.36
N SER A 80 -60.17 -19.04 22.76
CA SER A 80 -61.41 -19.45 22.11
C SER A 80 -62.45 -18.33 22.10
N GLY A 81 -62.80 -17.81 20.91
CA GLY A 81 -63.96 -16.96 20.71
C GLY A 81 -63.92 -16.21 19.38
N ALA A 82 -64.36 -16.85 18.29
CA ALA A 82 -64.35 -16.29 16.94
C ALA A 82 -65.16 -14.99 16.83
N SER A 83 -64.50 -13.85 17.05
CA SER A 83 -64.99 -12.53 16.67
C SER A 83 -64.28 -12.07 15.39
N VAL A 84 -64.99 -11.27 14.58
CA VAL A 84 -64.42 -10.66 13.36
C VAL A 84 -63.17 -9.83 13.69
N ASP A 85 -63.11 -9.23 14.88
CA ASP A 85 -61.97 -8.46 15.34
C ASP A 85 -60.74 -9.33 15.61
N GLN A 86 -60.94 -10.56 16.10
CA GLN A 86 -59.86 -11.53 16.30
C GLN A 86 -59.25 -11.97 14.96
N ALA A 87 -60.08 -12.20 13.93
CA ALA A 87 -59.64 -12.52 12.58
C ALA A 87 -58.87 -11.35 11.93
N ARG A 88 -59.32 -10.10 12.11
CA ARG A 88 -58.59 -8.91 11.66
C ARG A 88 -57.23 -8.79 12.34
N LYS A 89 -57.17 -9.02 13.65
CA LYS A 89 -55.92 -8.92 14.41
C LYS A 89 -54.90 -9.99 14.01
N ILE A 90 -55.37 -11.22 13.75
CA ILE A 90 -54.52 -12.30 13.20
C ILE A 90 -53.92 -11.88 11.87
N HIS A 91 -54.74 -11.38 10.95
CA HIS A 91 -54.27 -10.98 9.62
C HIS A 91 -53.24 -9.83 9.68
N GLU A 92 -53.45 -8.83 10.53
CA GLU A 92 -52.46 -7.76 10.76
C GLU A 92 -51.12 -8.31 11.27
N LEU A 93 -51.14 -9.25 12.21
CA LEU A 93 -49.92 -9.82 12.79
C LEU A 93 -49.19 -10.76 11.83
N GLU A 94 -49.92 -11.47 10.96
CA GLU A 94 -49.33 -12.26 9.88
C GLU A 94 -48.58 -11.36 8.90
N LEU A 95 -49.19 -10.25 8.48
CA LEU A 95 -48.54 -9.27 7.61
C LEU A 95 -47.30 -8.64 8.27
N GLU A 96 -47.38 -8.30 9.57
CA GLU A 96 -46.23 -7.77 10.32
C GLU A 96 -45.09 -8.79 10.42
N LYS A 97 -45.41 -10.07 10.68
CA LYS A 97 -44.42 -11.16 10.70
C LYS A 97 -43.75 -11.33 9.35
N GLU A 98 -44.52 -11.43 8.27
CA GLU A 98 -43.99 -11.57 6.91
C GLU A 98 -43.11 -10.38 6.51
N GLU A 99 -43.52 -9.16 6.86
CA GLU A 99 -42.72 -7.96 6.57
C GLU A 99 -41.41 -7.96 7.36
N ALA A 100 -41.44 -8.32 8.65
CA ALA A 100 -40.25 -8.42 9.50
C ALA A 100 -39.29 -9.50 8.98
N GLU A 101 -39.79 -10.68 8.62
CA GLU A 101 -38.98 -11.75 8.03
C GLU A 101 -38.35 -11.33 6.69
N ARG A 102 -39.11 -10.64 5.83
CA ARG A 102 -38.59 -10.12 4.56
C ARG A 102 -37.48 -9.09 4.78
N LYS A 103 -37.63 -8.19 5.76
CA LYS A 103 -36.59 -7.22 6.14
C LYS A 103 -35.36 -7.91 6.71
N ALA A 104 -35.53 -8.94 7.54
CA ALA A 104 -34.43 -9.73 8.07
C ALA A 104 -33.62 -10.41 6.95
N ARG A 105 -34.29 -11.07 5.99
CA ARG A 105 -33.62 -11.71 4.84
C ARG A 105 -32.86 -10.70 3.98
N ALA A 106 -33.47 -9.55 3.69
CA ALA A 106 -32.80 -8.49 2.93
C ALA A 106 -31.56 -7.95 3.66
N ALA A 107 -31.63 -7.82 4.99
CA ALA A 107 -30.49 -7.40 5.81
C ALA A 107 -29.40 -8.49 5.89
N GLU A 108 -29.76 -9.78 5.93
CA GLU A 108 -28.83 -10.91 5.86
C GLU A 108 -28.09 -10.95 4.52
N GLU A 109 -28.78 -10.76 3.39
CA GLU A 109 -28.14 -10.66 2.07
C GLU A 109 -27.19 -9.46 1.98
N ALA A 110 -27.59 -8.31 2.53
CA ALA A 110 -26.76 -7.12 2.58
C ALA A 110 -25.52 -7.35 3.46
N LEU A 111 -25.68 -8.06 4.59
CA LEU A 111 -24.59 -8.43 5.49
C LEU A 111 -23.58 -9.34 4.79
N GLU A 112 -24.03 -10.35 4.05
CA GLU A 112 -23.16 -11.26 3.30
C GLU A 112 -22.35 -10.49 2.24
N LYS A 113 -23.01 -9.62 1.48
CA LYS A 113 -22.32 -8.73 0.51
C LYS A 113 -21.30 -7.82 1.18
N LYS A 114 -21.59 -7.29 2.37
CA LYS A 114 -20.65 -6.46 3.15
C LYS A 114 -19.47 -7.28 3.68
N ILE A 115 -19.70 -8.50 4.14
CA ILE A 115 -18.64 -9.42 4.56
C ILE A 115 -17.70 -9.72 3.40
N GLN A 116 -18.24 -10.01 2.21
CA GLN A 116 -17.42 -10.26 1.04
C GLN A 116 -16.57 -9.04 0.67
N ARG A 117 -17.17 -7.85 0.60
CA ARG A 117 -16.41 -6.60 0.34
C ARG A 117 -15.30 -6.36 1.37
N LEU A 118 -15.55 -6.65 2.65
CA LEU A 118 -14.53 -6.51 3.69
C LEU A 118 -13.36 -7.48 3.47
N ARG A 119 -13.62 -8.71 3.02
CA ARG A 119 -12.57 -9.66 2.61
C ARG A 119 -11.76 -9.12 1.44
N ASP A 120 -12.44 -8.64 0.39
CA ASP A 120 -11.78 -8.10 -0.80
C ASP A 120 -10.91 -6.87 -0.46
N THR A 121 -11.40 -5.96 0.38
CA THR A 121 -10.63 -4.79 0.85
C THR A 121 -9.44 -5.21 1.72
N GLN A 122 -9.60 -6.24 2.57
CA GLN A 122 -8.50 -6.78 3.36
C GLN A 122 -7.40 -7.40 2.48
N GLU A 123 -7.77 -8.09 1.40
CA GLU A 123 -6.83 -8.63 0.43
C GLU A 123 -6.05 -7.53 -0.31
N LYS A 124 -6.73 -6.45 -0.69
CA LYS A 124 -6.09 -5.24 -1.25
C LYS A 124 -5.10 -4.59 -0.28
N LEU A 125 -5.42 -4.57 1.01
CA LEU A 125 -4.51 -4.06 2.04
C LEU A 125 -3.27 -4.96 2.16
N ASN A 126 -3.45 -6.27 2.18
CA ASN A 126 -2.34 -7.23 2.26
C ASN A 126 -1.40 -7.13 1.05
N THR A 127 -1.95 -6.99 -0.16
CA THR A 127 -1.14 -6.79 -1.38
C THR A 127 -0.42 -5.45 -1.37
N THR A 128 -1.07 -4.37 -0.91
CA THR A 128 -0.43 -3.05 -0.74
C THR A 128 0.76 -3.12 0.23
N ASN A 129 0.61 -3.86 1.34
CA ASN A 129 1.67 -4.07 2.31
C ASN A 129 2.85 -4.87 1.73
N ALA A 130 2.57 -5.92 0.96
CA ALA A 130 3.62 -6.69 0.29
C ALA A 130 4.44 -5.81 -0.68
N VAL A 131 3.78 -4.97 -1.48
CA VAL A 131 4.46 -4.03 -2.39
C VAL A 131 5.31 -3.03 -1.60
N LYS A 132 4.81 -2.52 -0.48
CA LYS A 132 5.55 -1.59 0.39
C LYS A 132 6.82 -2.23 0.97
N GLU A 133 6.75 -3.51 1.36
CA GLU A 133 7.92 -4.27 1.80
C GLU A 133 8.94 -4.50 0.68
N ASP A 134 8.48 -4.84 -0.52
CA ASP A 134 9.34 -5.00 -1.71
C ASP A 134 10.04 -3.70 -2.09
N MET A 135 9.33 -2.57 -2.03
CA MET A 135 9.94 -1.25 -2.24
C MET A 135 10.96 -0.93 -1.15
N ALA A 136 10.71 -1.28 0.11
CA ALA A 136 11.67 -1.09 1.19
C ALA A 136 12.94 -1.94 0.97
N ARG A 137 12.80 -3.18 0.47
CA ARG A 137 13.93 -4.03 0.07
C ARG A 137 14.72 -3.40 -1.06
N THR A 138 14.04 -2.98 -2.13
CA THR A 138 14.66 -2.35 -3.30
C THR A 138 15.40 -1.07 -2.92
N LYS A 139 14.81 -0.24 -2.05
CA LYS A 139 15.45 0.96 -1.54
C LYS A 139 16.78 0.66 -0.83
N ARG A 140 16.81 -0.33 0.06
CA ARG A 140 18.05 -0.73 0.75
C ARG A 140 19.11 -1.24 -0.23
N LEU A 141 18.71 -1.97 -1.26
CA LEU A 141 19.61 -2.45 -2.30
C LEU A 141 20.23 -1.28 -3.09
N LEU A 142 19.41 -0.31 -3.51
CA LEU A 142 19.89 0.89 -4.20
C LEU A 142 20.82 1.73 -3.32
N GLU A 143 20.52 1.86 -2.03
CA GLU A 143 21.38 2.54 -1.05
C GLU A 143 22.74 1.82 -0.90
N SER A 144 22.74 0.49 -0.87
CA SER A 144 23.99 -0.31 -0.86
C SER A 144 24.81 -0.12 -2.15
N GLN A 145 24.17 -0.24 -3.32
CA GLN A 145 24.84 -0.06 -4.61
C GLN A 145 25.43 1.34 -4.77
N LYS A 146 24.73 2.37 -4.27
CA LYS A 146 25.24 3.74 -4.22
C LYS A 146 26.52 3.83 -3.38
N ALA A 147 26.52 3.22 -2.19
CA ALA A 147 27.69 3.23 -1.32
C ALA A 147 28.90 2.51 -1.96
N ASP A 148 28.67 1.39 -2.65
CA ASP A 148 29.72 0.66 -3.35
C ASP A 148 30.32 1.50 -4.51
N LEU A 149 29.46 2.17 -5.30
CA LEU A 149 29.90 3.06 -6.38
C LEU A 149 30.65 4.28 -5.85
N GLU A 150 30.19 4.92 -4.77
CA GLU A 150 30.89 6.04 -4.13
C GLU A 150 32.30 5.63 -3.69
N LYS A 151 32.46 4.41 -3.15
CA LYS A 151 33.75 3.88 -2.76
C LYS A 151 34.67 3.64 -3.97
N GLU A 152 34.17 3.03 -5.04
CA GLU A 152 34.95 2.80 -6.26
C GLU A 152 35.42 4.13 -6.88
N VAL A 153 34.56 5.14 -6.90
CA VAL A 153 34.90 6.49 -7.39
C VAL A 153 36.02 7.11 -6.57
N GLU A 154 35.94 7.02 -5.24
CA GLU A 154 36.98 7.56 -4.36
C GLU A 154 38.32 6.83 -4.53
N GLU A 155 38.30 5.49 -4.68
CA GLU A 155 39.49 4.70 -4.98
C GLU A 155 40.13 5.11 -6.31
N GLN A 156 39.31 5.31 -7.36
CA GLN A 156 39.78 5.74 -8.68
C GLN A 156 40.35 7.17 -8.65
N ARG A 157 39.72 8.09 -7.91
CA ARG A 157 40.25 9.45 -7.68
C ARG A 157 41.62 9.40 -7.00
N SER A 158 41.78 8.56 -5.98
CA SER A 158 43.07 8.37 -5.31
C SER A 158 44.15 7.85 -6.26
N LEU A 159 43.82 6.88 -7.12
CA LEU A 159 44.75 6.36 -8.13
C LEU A 159 45.14 7.41 -9.17
N LEU A 160 44.18 8.23 -9.60
CA LEU A 160 44.43 9.32 -10.53
C LEU A 160 45.43 10.33 -9.96
N VAL A 161 45.22 10.79 -8.73
CA VAL A 161 46.13 11.73 -8.04
C VAL A 161 47.55 11.18 -7.96
N LYS A 162 47.70 9.88 -7.66
CA LYS A 162 49.02 9.21 -7.65
C LYS A 162 49.66 9.17 -9.03
N ALA A 163 48.88 8.89 -10.07
CA ALA A 163 49.37 8.86 -11.45
C ALA A 163 49.80 10.26 -11.92
N GLU A 164 49.03 11.30 -11.60
CA GLU A 164 49.36 12.70 -11.91
C GLU A 164 50.63 13.16 -11.20
N ALA A 165 50.80 12.83 -9.92
CA ALA A 165 52.02 13.12 -9.17
C ALA A 165 53.26 12.47 -9.81
N LYS A 166 53.15 11.19 -10.18
CA LYS A 166 54.24 10.47 -10.86
C LYS A 166 54.55 11.04 -12.24
N ALA A 167 53.53 11.45 -13.00
CA ALA A 167 53.72 12.10 -14.29
C ALA A 167 54.42 13.46 -14.15
N ALA A 168 54.08 14.25 -13.13
CA ALA A 168 54.74 15.52 -12.83
C ALA A 168 56.21 15.31 -12.44
N GLU A 169 56.52 14.28 -11.64
CA GLU A 169 57.89 13.93 -11.27
C GLU A 169 58.73 13.53 -12.50
N LEU A 170 58.19 12.67 -13.37
CA LEU A 170 58.85 12.27 -14.62
C LEU A 170 59.08 13.46 -15.56
N ARG A 171 58.11 14.38 -15.69
CA ARG A 171 58.30 15.61 -16.48
C ARG A 171 59.44 16.46 -15.93
N SER A 172 59.50 16.64 -14.62
CA SER A 172 60.60 17.36 -13.96
C SER A 172 61.96 16.71 -14.19
N GLN A 173 62.03 15.38 -14.23
CA GLN A 173 63.26 14.66 -14.58
C GLN A 173 63.65 14.87 -16.04
N VAL A 174 62.71 14.79 -16.97
CA VAL A 174 62.97 15.07 -18.40
C VAL A 174 63.47 16.51 -18.57
N ASP A 175 62.79 17.49 -18.00
CA ASP A 175 63.18 18.90 -18.09
C ASP A 175 64.60 19.18 -17.55
N LYS A 176 65.01 18.47 -16.48
CA LYS A 176 66.39 18.55 -15.97
C LYS A 176 67.38 17.95 -16.95
N THR A 177 67.07 16.75 -17.47
CA THR A 177 67.95 16.04 -18.40
C THR A 177 68.14 16.83 -19.70
N ASP A 178 67.09 17.44 -20.22
CA ASP A 178 67.13 18.30 -21.42
C ASP A 178 67.98 19.56 -21.20
N ARG A 179 67.90 20.18 -20.00
CA ARG A 179 68.76 21.31 -19.65
C ARG A 179 70.23 20.90 -19.55
N ASP A 180 70.51 19.78 -18.89
CA ASP A 180 71.86 19.26 -18.74
C ASP A 180 72.49 18.95 -20.11
N LEU A 181 71.73 18.31 -21.02
CA LEU A 181 72.14 18.05 -22.40
C LEU A 181 72.32 19.32 -23.24
N SER A 182 71.48 20.34 -23.05
CA SER A 182 71.60 21.62 -23.77
C SER A 182 72.77 22.48 -23.29
N SER A 183 73.34 22.15 -22.12
CA SER A 183 74.48 22.85 -21.52
C SER A 183 75.85 22.23 -21.81
N LEU A 184 75.86 21.06 -22.47
CA LEU A 184 77.04 20.35 -22.98
C LEU A 184 77.33 20.75 -24.44
#